data_AF-A0A2N9NLA7-F1
#
_entry.id   AF-A0A2N9NLA7-F1
#
_cell.length_a   1.000
_cell.length_b   1.000
_cell.length_c   1.000
_cell.angle_alpha   90.00
_cell.angle_beta   90.00
_cell.angle_gamma   90.00
#
_symmetry.space_group_name_H-M   'P 1'
#
loop_
_entity.id
_entity.type
_entity.pdbx_description
1 polymer ?
#
loop_
_entity_poly.entity_id
_entity_poly.type
_entity_poly.pdbx_seq_one_letter_code
_entity_poly.pdbx_strand_id
1 'polypeptide(L)'
;MILLALRMGEPGSVLAQRPLGTDVSGYQPTINWPNVKSAGVSFAWSKATEGTYYMSPDFVSQVSGAKSVGIPIGAYHYARPSTDPNITGASSAQTEAAFFWAVVSNYVKNGGAYLVPMLDWEDVGATNQFPAATMSAWVNEWCNTVSNYARSNGLAVRPVVYTGTWYSAPSSTYSGLTTAVTNWPSWLSAYPNNPNPQTGSPGSTYPWPSWNIWQYADTNWSGGDADVFNGTWASFAQMFVIGGTNAPVITLNPTNVTVLLGSNTTFAVRAAGQTPLAFQWQFNGTNIAGATSTNYTITNAQLTDAGRYVFVVSNSYGAVLSTPAFLSVLSQLTNAPGCMLAPSNLADWYPAEGNPFDYFGTYNGAPQNGFSYVTGKQGLAFHFDGSTAYLYTGAPSLPPPWTACFWVNRQNAPGSAAALCGDGVNELKLEQYKGTRQVGFTILGSNDWVFNYSAPVGIWTHLAFVGTPTGTTIYANGVFVGTTNISLPLPRAYIGAGYVPSRVIDYMLGGLDETMFFNRALSAAEIDSLYQAGSGGLYRAPVFTSITSSNGETTLSLSGITGKSFTVYSSPDLSTWTSLGNVANPAGAAQFIDSSPSATQTFYRATQP
;
A
#
# COMPACT_ATOMS: atom_id res chain seq x y z
N MET A 1 -29.19 -26.19 -18.03
CA MET A 1 -29.38 -25.40 -16.79
C MET A 1 -30.33 -26.21 -15.91
N ILE A 2 -29.82 -26.93 -14.91
CA ILE A 2 -30.52 -27.38 -13.69
C ILE A 2 -29.40 -27.48 -12.65
N LEU A 3 -29.50 -26.63 -11.64
CA LEU A 3 -28.65 -26.57 -10.46
C LEU A 3 -29.32 -27.50 -9.43
N LEU A 4 -28.64 -28.54 -8.96
CA LEU A 4 -29.10 -29.33 -7.82
C LEU A 4 -28.21 -28.97 -6.61
N ALA A 5 -28.75 -28.13 -5.74
CA ALA A 5 -28.20 -27.91 -4.41
C ALA A 5 -28.67 -29.07 -3.51
N LEU A 6 -27.72 -29.85 -2.98
CA LEU A 6 -27.98 -30.74 -1.85
C LEU A 6 -27.34 -30.13 -0.59
N ARG A 7 -28.18 -29.84 0.39
CA ARG A 7 -27.78 -29.62 1.78
C ARG A 7 -27.61 -31.02 2.41
N MET A 8 -26.42 -31.34 2.91
CA MET A 8 -26.20 -32.50 3.78
C MET A 8 -25.71 -32.01 5.13
N GLY A 9 -26.36 -32.49 6.19
CA GLY A 9 -26.07 -32.16 7.59
C GLY A 9 -24.66 -32.57 8.00
N GLU A 10 -24.22 -32.07 9.15
CA GLU A 10 -22.90 -32.40 9.70
C GLU A 10 -22.71 -33.92 9.80
N PRO A 11 -21.70 -34.49 9.11
CA PRO A 11 -21.23 -35.82 9.41
C PRO A 11 -20.13 -35.69 10.47
N GLY A 12 -20.19 -36.52 11.51
CA GLY A 12 -19.03 -36.78 12.35
C GLY A 12 -17.80 -37.01 11.48
N SER A 13 -16.65 -36.45 11.88
CA SER A 13 -15.40 -36.35 11.11
C SER A 13 -15.12 -37.61 10.28
N VAL A 14 -15.52 -37.60 9.01
CA VAL A 14 -15.05 -38.56 8.01
C VAL A 14 -13.58 -38.20 7.80
N LEU A 15 -12.65 -39.04 8.24
CA LEU A 15 -11.23 -38.84 7.94
C LEU A 15 -11.11 -38.69 6.42
N ALA A 16 -10.51 -37.58 5.95
CA ALA A 16 -10.26 -37.40 4.53
C ALA A 16 -9.46 -38.61 4.02
N GLN A 17 -9.95 -39.27 2.97
CA GLN A 17 -9.34 -40.47 2.43
C GLN A 17 -7.90 -40.16 1.99
N ARG A 18 -6.93 -40.89 2.55
CA ARG A 18 -5.52 -40.80 2.18
C ARG A 18 -5.36 -41.25 0.72
N PRO A 19 -4.64 -40.47 -0.13
CA PRO A 19 -4.36 -40.86 -1.50
C PRO A 19 -3.60 -42.18 -1.55
N LEU A 20 -4.08 -43.12 -2.37
CA LEU A 20 -3.38 -44.37 -2.67
C LEU A 20 -2.42 -44.15 -3.84
N GLY A 21 -1.30 -44.87 -3.82
CA GLY A 21 -0.26 -44.83 -4.83
C GLY A 21 0.22 -46.22 -5.24
N THR A 22 1.09 -46.24 -6.25
CA THR A 22 1.83 -47.43 -6.69
C THR A 22 3.23 -47.05 -7.14
N ASP A 23 4.21 -47.91 -6.96
CA ASP A 23 5.48 -47.81 -7.66
C ASP A 23 5.76 -49.05 -8.51
N VAL A 24 6.45 -48.83 -9.64
CA VAL A 24 6.63 -49.83 -10.69
C VAL A 24 8.06 -49.83 -11.23
N SER A 25 8.45 -50.94 -11.84
CA SER A 25 9.78 -51.10 -12.44
C SER A 25 9.74 -52.04 -13.64
N GLY A 26 10.91 -52.50 -14.10
CA GLY A 26 11.00 -53.55 -15.13
C GLY A 26 10.39 -54.91 -14.71
N TYR A 27 10.01 -55.08 -13.45
CA TYR A 27 9.19 -56.23 -13.02
C TYR A 27 7.74 -56.16 -13.52
N GLN A 28 7.29 -54.98 -13.99
CA GLN A 28 5.98 -54.78 -14.63
C GLN A 28 6.16 -54.20 -16.06
N PRO A 29 6.72 -54.99 -17.01
CA PRO A 29 7.01 -54.50 -18.36
C PRO A 29 5.72 -54.15 -19.12
N THR A 30 4.60 -54.79 -18.76
CA THR A 30 3.27 -54.48 -19.28
C THR A 30 2.32 -54.20 -18.12
N ILE A 31 1.98 -52.93 -17.90
CA ILE A 31 1.05 -52.49 -16.85
C ILE A 31 -0.23 -51.89 -17.45
N ASN A 32 -1.39 -52.30 -16.90
CA ASN A 32 -2.70 -51.81 -17.33
C ASN A 32 -3.08 -50.56 -16.53
N TRP A 33 -2.63 -49.39 -16.98
CA TRP A 33 -2.90 -48.10 -16.33
C TRP A 33 -4.38 -47.75 -16.17
N PRO A 34 -5.29 -48.05 -17.11
CA PRO A 34 -6.73 -47.89 -16.88
C PRO A 34 -7.24 -48.67 -15.66
N ASN A 35 -6.78 -49.92 -15.48
CA ASN A 35 -7.11 -50.72 -14.31
C ASN A 35 -6.55 -50.06 -13.03
N VAL A 36 -5.27 -49.66 -13.04
CA VAL A 36 -4.63 -48.90 -11.94
C VAL A 36 -5.41 -47.63 -11.59
N LYS A 37 -5.90 -46.86 -12.57
CA LYS A 37 -6.70 -45.66 -12.27
C LYS A 37 -8.04 -46.02 -11.66
N SER A 38 -8.73 -47.02 -12.22
CA SER A 38 -10.01 -47.49 -11.68
C SER A 38 -9.89 -48.09 -10.27
N ALA A 39 -8.67 -48.49 -9.89
CA ALA A 39 -8.30 -48.95 -8.57
C ALA A 39 -8.28 -47.88 -7.47
N GLY A 40 -8.45 -46.61 -7.85
CA GLY A 40 -8.33 -45.49 -6.92
C GLY A 40 -6.89 -45.02 -6.70
N VAL A 41 -5.91 -45.59 -7.43
CA VAL A 41 -4.54 -45.10 -7.44
C VAL A 41 -4.52 -43.68 -7.99
N SER A 42 -3.92 -42.79 -7.21
CA SER A 42 -3.93 -41.34 -7.44
C SER A 42 -2.55 -40.80 -7.79
N PHE A 43 -1.47 -41.50 -7.45
CA PHE A 43 -0.10 -41.13 -7.79
C PHE A 43 0.76 -42.37 -8.07
N ALA A 44 1.89 -42.20 -8.74
CA ALA A 44 2.84 -43.30 -8.97
C ALA A 44 4.31 -42.88 -9.01
N TRP A 45 5.24 -43.83 -8.86
CA TRP A 45 6.65 -43.67 -9.26
C TRP A 45 7.09 -44.83 -10.16
N SER A 46 8.09 -44.60 -11.02
CA SER A 46 8.68 -45.63 -11.88
C SER A 46 10.20 -45.64 -11.80
N LYS A 47 10.81 -46.83 -11.78
CA LYS A 47 12.27 -47.01 -11.78
C LYS A 47 12.85 -46.44 -13.06
N ALA A 48 13.73 -45.44 -12.93
CA ALA A 48 14.43 -44.87 -14.07
C ALA A 48 15.84 -45.42 -14.23
N THR A 49 16.60 -45.50 -13.14
CA THR A 49 18.02 -45.88 -13.16
C THR A 49 18.44 -46.65 -11.92
N GLU A 50 19.57 -47.33 -12.01
CA GLU A 50 20.23 -48.01 -10.90
C GLU A 50 21.75 -47.85 -11.02
N GLY A 51 22.39 -47.44 -9.93
CA GLY A 51 23.82 -47.14 -9.90
C GLY A 51 24.25 -46.20 -11.04
N THR A 52 25.37 -46.50 -11.68
CA THR A 52 25.88 -45.72 -12.83
C THR A 52 25.78 -46.44 -14.17
N TYR A 53 25.11 -47.60 -14.19
CA TYR A 53 25.20 -48.56 -15.30
C TYR A 53 23.86 -48.98 -15.89
N TYR A 54 22.75 -48.87 -15.15
CA TYR A 54 21.46 -49.39 -15.59
C TYR A 54 20.44 -48.27 -15.82
N MET A 55 19.82 -48.29 -17.00
CA MET A 55 18.64 -47.50 -17.34
C MET A 55 17.48 -48.44 -17.60
N SER A 56 16.33 -48.15 -17.02
CA SER A 56 15.14 -48.97 -17.18
C SER A 56 14.54 -48.81 -18.60
N PRO A 57 14.41 -49.90 -19.39
CA PRO A 57 13.82 -49.83 -20.72
C PRO A 57 12.31 -49.52 -20.68
N ASP A 58 11.64 -49.84 -19.57
CA ASP A 58 10.20 -49.69 -19.39
C ASP A 58 9.80 -48.30 -18.84
N PHE A 59 10.75 -47.51 -18.34
CA PHE A 59 10.47 -46.21 -17.71
C PHE A 59 9.62 -45.29 -18.60
N VAL A 60 9.96 -45.20 -19.89
CA VAL A 60 9.28 -44.28 -20.82
C VAL A 60 7.84 -44.71 -21.11
N SER A 61 7.61 -46.02 -21.28
CA SER A 61 6.27 -46.57 -21.55
C SER A 61 5.39 -46.48 -20.30
N GLN A 62 5.95 -46.73 -19.11
CA GLN A 62 5.28 -46.59 -17.83
C GLN A 62 4.87 -45.14 -17.55
N VAL A 63 5.78 -44.18 -17.75
CA VAL A 63 5.48 -42.75 -17.60
C VAL A 63 4.39 -42.30 -18.57
N SER A 64 4.47 -42.69 -19.84
CA SER A 64 3.46 -42.33 -20.85
C SER A 64 2.10 -42.96 -20.55
N GLY A 65 2.09 -44.22 -20.12
CA GLY A 65 0.88 -44.96 -19.78
C GLY A 65 0.13 -44.35 -18.59
N ALA A 66 0.84 -44.04 -17.49
CA ALA A 66 0.25 -43.42 -16.31
C ALA A 66 -0.39 -42.05 -16.62
N LYS A 67 0.29 -41.25 -17.44
CA LYS A 67 -0.23 -39.94 -17.88
C LYS A 67 -1.47 -40.05 -18.73
N SER A 68 -1.56 -41.06 -19.60
CA SER A 68 -2.72 -41.21 -20.49
C SER A 68 -4.04 -41.41 -19.73
N VAL A 69 -3.97 -41.83 -18.46
CA VAL A 69 -5.11 -41.99 -17.55
C VAL A 69 -5.16 -40.95 -16.42
N GLY A 70 -4.32 -39.91 -16.49
CA GLY A 70 -4.30 -38.81 -15.52
C GLY A 70 -3.76 -39.19 -14.13
N ILE A 71 -2.77 -40.07 -14.06
CA ILE A 71 -2.01 -40.35 -12.83
C ILE A 71 -0.68 -39.56 -12.88
N PRO A 72 -0.46 -38.62 -11.94
CA PRO A 72 0.85 -38.04 -11.67
C PRO A 72 1.89 -39.13 -11.39
N ILE A 73 2.99 -39.12 -12.14
CA ILE A 73 4.06 -40.11 -12.00
C ILE A 73 5.44 -39.45 -11.82
N GLY A 74 6.21 -39.93 -10.86
CA GLY A 74 7.60 -39.56 -10.60
C GLY A 74 8.61 -40.62 -11.06
N ALA A 75 9.90 -40.29 -10.97
CA ALA A 75 10.99 -41.18 -11.31
C ALA A 75 11.82 -41.52 -10.07
N TYR A 76 12.26 -42.76 -9.94
CA TYR A 76 13.18 -43.16 -8.87
C TYR A 76 14.49 -43.75 -9.35
N HIS A 77 15.49 -43.63 -8.48
CA HIS A 77 16.84 -44.15 -8.66
C HIS A 77 17.15 -45.18 -7.58
N TYR A 78 17.47 -46.41 -7.97
CA TYR A 78 17.95 -47.42 -7.04
C TYR A 78 19.43 -47.18 -6.76
N ALA A 79 19.73 -46.73 -5.53
CA ALA A 79 21.07 -46.36 -5.12
C ALA A 79 21.99 -47.59 -5.09
N ARG A 80 23.24 -47.43 -5.53
CA ARG A 80 24.29 -48.47 -5.38
C ARG A 80 25.56 -47.92 -4.73
N PRO A 81 25.49 -47.40 -3.49
CA PRO A 81 26.66 -46.80 -2.86
C PRO A 81 27.84 -47.78 -2.69
N SER A 82 27.56 -49.10 -2.61
CA SER A 82 28.58 -50.16 -2.56
C SER A 82 29.49 -50.20 -3.77
N THR A 83 28.99 -49.70 -4.90
CA THR A 83 29.69 -49.68 -6.18
C THR A 83 30.39 -48.36 -6.43
N ASP A 84 30.21 -47.36 -5.56
CA ASP A 84 30.83 -46.05 -5.69
C ASP A 84 32.27 -46.06 -5.13
N PRO A 85 33.30 -45.85 -5.97
CA PRO A 85 34.68 -45.78 -5.51
C PRO A 85 34.98 -44.56 -4.62
N ASN A 86 34.09 -43.56 -4.57
CA ASN A 86 34.26 -42.30 -3.85
C ASN A 86 33.25 -42.12 -2.71
N ILE A 87 32.71 -43.19 -2.14
CA ILE A 87 31.65 -43.19 -1.11
C ILE A 87 31.91 -42.29 0.12
N THR A 88 33.14 -41.80 0.32
CA THR A 88 33.50 -40.77 1.31
C THR A 88 33.90 -39.45 0.64
N GLY A 89 33.37 -38.33 1.14
CA GLY A 89 33.78 -36.98 0.72
C GLY A 89 32.65 -36.19 0.07
N ALA A 90 32.97 -34.99 -0.44
CA ALA A 90 31.97 -34.04 -0.97
C ALA A 90 31.41 -34.40 -2.37
N SER A 91 31.91 -35.48 -2.98
CA SER A 91 31.51 -35.98 -4.30
C SER A 91 31.07 -37.45 -4.25
N SER A 92 30.70 -37.93 -3.07
CA SER A 92 30.41 -39.33 -2.78
C SER A 92 29.19 -39.91 -3.45
N ALA A 93 28.21 -39.09 -3.84
CA ALA A 93 26.98 -39.55 -4.49
C ALA A 93 26.69 -38.82 -5.81
N GLN A 94 27.56 -37.87 -6.19
CA GLN A 94 27.40 -37.03 -7.37
C GLN A 94 27.31 -37.82 -8.68
N THR A 95 28.05 -38.93 -8.80
CA THR A 95 28.09 -39.72 -10.05
C THR A 95 26.74 -40.38 -10.33
N GLU A 96 26.14 -41.02 -9.33
CA GLU A 96 24.80 -41.62 -9.44
C GLU A 96 23.73 -40.54 -9.65
N ALA A 97 23.81 -39.40 -8.94
CA ALA A 97 22.89 -38.28 -9.12
C ALA A 97 22.97 -37.68 -10.53
N ALA A 98 24.18 -37.54 -11.08
CA ALA A 98 24.41 -37.06 -12.44
C ALA A 98 23.88 -38.04 -13.49
N PHE A 99 24.11 -39.34 -13.30
CA PHE A 99 23.59 -40.39 -14.18
C PHE A 99 22.06 -40.42 -14.18
N PHE A 100 21.43 -40.42 -13.00
CA PHE A 100 19.98 -40.32 -12.87
C PHE A 100 19.45 -39.07 -13.58
N TRP A 101 20.03 -37.90 -13.30
CA TRP A 101 19.58 -36.65 -13.91
C TRP A 101 19.70 -36.64 -15.43
N ALA A 102 20.78 -37.18 -15.99
CA ALA A 102 20.96 -37.28 -17.44
C ALA A 102 19.79 -38.03 -18.11
N VAL A 103 19.24 -39.05 -17.45
CA VAL A 103 18.10 -39.83 -17.95
C VAL A 103 16.77 -39.12 -17.74
N VAL A 104 16.50 -38.62 -16.53
CA VAL A 104 15.15 -38.14 -16.18
C VAL A 104 14.92 -36.68 -16.52
N SER A 105 15.97 -35.90 -16.76
CA SER A 105 15.89 -34.44 -16.90
C SER A 105 14.88 -33.98 -17.95
N ASN A 106 14.80 -34.64 -19.12
CA ASN A 106 13.83 -34.27 -20.16
C ASN A 106 12.37 -34.52 -19.73
N TYR A 107 12.13 -35.53 -18.90
CA TYR A 107 10.81 -35.86 -18.38
C TYR A 107 10.40 -34.90 -17.26
N VAL A 108 11.35 -34.55 -16.41
CA VAL A 108 11.19 -33.58 -15.32
C VAL A 108 11.03 -32.13 -15.84
N LYS A 109 11.69 -31.77 -16.97
CA LYS A 109 11.66 -30.41 -17.55
C LYS A 109 10.55 -30.17 -18.58
N ASN A 110 10.38 -31.08 -19.54
CA ASN A 110 9.63 -30.82 -20.78
C ASN A 110 8.50 -31.82 -21.04
N GLY A 111 8.62 -33.06 -20.56
CA GLY A 111 7.72 -34.15 -20.92
C GLY A 111 6.58 -34.41 -19.94
N GLY A 112 6.59 -33.79 -18.76
CA GLY A 112 5.73 -34.17 -17.63
C GLY A 112 6.33 -35.36 -16.88
N ALA A 113 6.63 -35.19 -15.62
CA ALA A 113 6.69 -36.25 -14.62
C ALA A 113 6.26 -35.48 -13.39
N TYR A 114 4.99 -35.63 -13.05
CA TYR A 114 4.33 -34.68 -12.18
C TYR A 114 4.96 -34.66 -10.79
N LEU A 115 5.74 -35.68 -10.40
CA LEU A 115 6.25 -35.80 -9.05
C LEU A 115 7.77 -35.63 -8.95
N VAL A 116 8.22 -35.11 -7.80
CA VAL A 116 9.65 -34.96 -7.48
C VAL A 116 10.39 -36.30 -7.59
N PRO A 117 11.71 -36.27 -7.91
CA PRO A 117 12.55 -37.46 -7.86
C PRO A 117 12.50 -38.21 -6.53
N MET A 118 12.74 -39.52 -6.57
CA MET A 118 12.87 -40.34 -5.38
C MET A 118 14.19 -41.11 -5.39
N LEU A 119 14.90 -41.12 -4.25
CA LEU A 119 16.06 -41.94 -4.01
C LEU A 119 15.63 -43.20 -3.28
N ASP A 120 15.81 -44.35 -3.92
CA ASP A 120 15.57 -45.66 -3.34
C ASP A 120 16.88 -46.14 -2.70
N TRP A 121 16.93 -46.10 -1.37
CA TRP A 121 18.10 -46.45 -0.57
C TRP A 121 17.84 -47.73 0.21
N GLU A 122 18.18 -48.87 -0.40
CA GLU A 122 18.04 -50.19 0.24
C GLU A 122 19.11 -51.22 -0.18
N ASP A 123 20.24 -50.78 -0.76
CA ASP A 123 21.32 -51.66 -1.20
C ASP A 123 22.08 -52.30 -0.02
N VAL A 124 21.61 -53.46 0.44
CA VAL A 124 22.18 -54.23 1.56
C VAL A 124 23.68 -54.48 1.46
N GLY A 125 24.25 -54.50 0.25
CA GLY A 125 25.68 -54.70 0.03
C GLY A 125 26.54 -53.50 0.47
N ALA A 126 26.01 -52.29 0.34
CA ALA A 126 26.72 -51.05 0.65
C ALA A 126 26.74 -50.77 2.15
N THR A 127 25.59 -50.88 2.77
CA THR A 127 25.37 -50.28 4.08
C THR A 127 25.91 -51.12 5.21
N ASN A 128 26.13 -52.42 4.99
CA ASN A 128 26.82 -53.28 5.97
C ASN A 128 28.33 -52.97 6.10
N GLN A 129 28.87 -52.09 5.26
CA GLN A 129 30.29 -51.76 5.22
C GLN A 129 30.62 -50.37 5.81
N PHE A 130 29.64 -49.47 5.94
CA PHE A 130 29.90 -48.06 6.28
C PHE A 130 28.95 -47.52 7.36
N PRO A 131 29.43 -46.70 8.33
CA PRO A 131 28.59 -46.15 9.40
C PRO A 131 27.37 -45.36 8.92
N ALA A 132 26.33 -45.30 9.76
CA ALA A 132 25.09 -44.54 9.53
C ALA A 132 25.32 -43.10 9.07
N ALA A 133 26.33 -42.43 9.65
CA ALA A 133 26.68 -41.06 9.34
C ALA A 133 27.22 -40.91 7.91
N THR A 134 28.05 -41.85 7.45
CA THR A 134 28.58 -41.89 6.07
C THR A 134 27.44 -42.10 5.08
N MET A 135 26.54 -43.03 5.36
CA MET A 135 25.37 -43.27 4.49
C MET A 135 24.41 -42.07 4.47
N SER A 136 24.21 -41.41 5.62
CA SER A 136 23.39 -40.20 5.70
C SER A 136 24.00 -39.04 4.90
N ALA A 137 25.33 -38.90 4.92
CA ALA A 137 26.05 -37.91 4.12
C ALA A 137 25.88 -38.20 2.62
N TRP A 138 26.01 -39.45 2.21
CA TRP A 138 25.80 -39.90 0.83
C TRP A 138 24.38 -39.58 0.33
N VAL A 139 23.35 -39.95 1.11
CA VAL A 139 21.94 -39.64 0.79
C VAL A 139 21.73 -38.13 0.65
N ASN A 140 22.23 -37.34 1.60
CA ASN A 140 22.13 -35.88 1.55
C ASN A 140 22.81 -35.30 0.31
N GLU A 141 23.98 -35.82 -0.07
CA GLU A 141 24.72 -35.35 -1.23
C GLU A 141 23.97 -35.68 -2.53
N TRP A 142 23.41 -36.88 -2.65
CA TRP A 142 22.61 -37.26 -3.82
C TRP A 142 21.40 -36.33 -3.97
N CYS A 143 20.60 -36.17 -2.89
CA CYS A 143 19.40 -35.34 -2.91
C CYS A 143 19.72 -33.87 -3.20
N ASN A 144 20.79 -33.33 -2.62
CA ASN A 144 21.25 -31.97 -2.91
C ASN A 144 21.71 -31.82 -4.36
N THR A 145 22.43 -32.79 -4.90
CA THR A 145 22.94 -32.76 -6.27
C THR A 145 21.79 -32.76 -7.29
N VAL A 146 20.80 -33.64 -7.12
CA VAL A 146 19.58 -33.65 -7.96
C VAL A 146 18.81 -32.33 -7.83
N SER A 147 18.67 -31.81 -6.60
CA SER A 147 18.01 -30.52 -6.35
C SER A 147 18.74 -29.35 -7.05
N ASN A 148 20.08 -29.37 -7.06
CA ASN A 148 20.89 -28.36 -7.72
C ASN A 148 20.76 -28.43 -9.25
N TYR A 149 20.77 -29.63 -9.82
CA TYR A 149 20.51 -29.82 -11.24
C TYR A 149 19.12 -29.32 -11.64
N ALA A 150 18.08 -29.62 -10.86
CA ALA A 150 16.74 -29.08 -11.10
C ALA A 150 16.71 -27.54 -11.02
N ARG A 151 17.34 -26.95 -9.99
CA ARG A 151 17.42 -25.49 -9.81
C ARG A 151 18.09 -24.80 -10.99
N SER A 152 19.18 -25.38 -11.52
CA SER A 152 19.86 -24.85 -12.71
C SER A 152 18.99 -24.86 -13.97
N ASN A 153 17.86 -25.58 -13.94
CA ASN A 153 16.88 -25.65 -15.02
C ASN A 153 15.54 -25.00 -14.65
N GLY A 154 15.53 -24.11 -13.65
CA GLY A 154 14.34 -23.35 -13.25
C GLY A 154 13.29 -24.15 -12.48
N LEU A 155 13.64 -25.34 -11.97
CA LEU A 155 12.73 -26.21 -11.23
C LEU A 155 13.12 -26.26 -9.75
N ALA A 156 12.12 -26.24 -8.88
CA ALA A 156 12.32 -26.48 -7.45
C ALA A 156 11.83 -27.90 -7.14
N VAL A 157 12.77 -28.81 -6.85
CA VAL A 157 12.46 -30.20 -6.45
C VAL A 157 13.11 -30.48 -5.10
N ARG A 158 12.44 -31.33 -4.31
CA ARG A 158 12.97 -31.85 -3.05
C ARG A 158 12.78 -33.37 -3.09
N PRO A 159 13.83 -34.15 -3.39
CA PRO A 159 13.68 -35.57 -3.59
C PRO A 159 13.14 -36.30 -2.36
N VAL A 160 12.34 -37.33 -2.58
CA VAL A 160 11.87 -38.26 -1.54
C VAL A 160 12.97 -39.28 -1.26
N VAL A 161 13.16 -39.68 -0.01
CA VAL A 161 14.05 -40.78 0.36
C VAL A 161 13.19 -41.98 0.74
N TYR A 162 13.30 -43.04 -0.06
CA TYR A 162 12.72 -44.35 0.21
C TYR A 162 13.72 -45.22 0.97
N THR A 163 13.23 -45.95 1.98
CA THR A 163 13.98 -46.97 2.72
C THR A 163 13.04 -47.89 3.50
N GLY A 164 13.46 -49.14 3.73
CA GLY A 164 12.78 -50.02 4.67
C GLY A 164 12.92 -49.59 6.12
N THR A 165 11.85 -49.72 6.91
CA THR A 165 11.88 -49.52 8.37
C THR A 165 12.83 -50.49 9.07
N TRP A 166 12.99 -51.68 8.51
CA TRP A 166 13.96 -52.70 8.93
C TRP A 166 15.41 -52.30 8.60
N TYR A 167 15.60 -51.35 7.69
CA TYR A 167 16.91 -50.96 7.16
C TYR A 167 17.41 -49.66 7.80
N SER A 168 16.55 -48.66 7.94
CA SER A 168 16.91 -47.33 8.46
C SER A 168 17.04 -47.26 9.99
N ALA A 169 16.45 -48.22 10.72
CA ALA A 169 16.37 -48.21 12.18
C ALA A 169 17.74 -48.33 12.88
N PRO A 170 17.92 -47.76 14.09
CA PRO A 170 19.20 -47.84 14.82
C PRO A 170 19.49 -49.25 15.36
N SER A 171 18.46 -50.09 15.47
CA SER A 171 18.54 -51.48 15.95
C SER A 171 18.56 -52.49 14.80
N SER A 172 18.74 -52.04 13.55
CA SER A 172 18.84 -52.96 12.42
C SER A 172 20.19 -53.69 12.41
N THR A 173 20.26 -54.80 11.67
CA THR A 173 21.54 -55.45 11.35
C THR A 173 22.37 -54.67 10.33
N TYR A 174 21.85 -53.53 9.87
CA TYR A 174 22.42 -52.65 8.84
C TYR A 174 22.89 -51.35 9.46
N SER A 175 23.69 -50.56 8.75
CA SER A 175 24.20 -49.32 9.33
C SER A 175 23.15 -48.24 9.55
N GLY A 176 21.98 -48.34 8.90
CA GLY A 176 20.87 -47.41 9.09
C GLY A 176 21.17 -45.97 8.66
N LEU A 177 20.27 -45.05 9.04
CA LEU A 177 20.39 -43.62 8.78
C LEU A 177 20.40 -42.83 10.09
N THR A 178 20.89 -41.60 10.04
CA THR A 178 20.84 -40.66 11.18
C THR A 178 19.78 -39.59 10.93
N THR A 179 19.48 -38.78 11.93
CA THR A 179 18.55 -37.65 11.79
C THR A 179 18.99 -36.59 10.77
N ALA A 180 20.23 -36.66 10.26
CA ALA A 180 20.74 -35.77 9.23
C ALA A 180 19.97 -35.84 7.89
N VAL A 181 19.24 -36.93 7.60
CA VAL A 181 18.41 -37.05 6.38
C VAL A 181 16.99 -36.53 6.55
N THR A 182 16.61 -36.09 7.75
CA THR A 182 15.21 -35.68 8.05
C THR A 182 14.76 -34.41 7.35
N ASN A 183 15.69 -33.71 6.69
CA ASN A 183 15.40 -32.62 5.78
C ASN A 183 14.91 -33.09 4.39
N TRP A 184 14.69 -34.38 4.17
CA TRP A 184 14.03 -34.91 2.97
C TRP A 184 12.72 -35.61 3.34
N PRO A 185 11.67 -35.56 2.50
CA PRO A 185 10.45 -36.34 2.72
C PRO A 185 10.75 -37.84 2.78
N SER A 186 10.04 -38.56 3.66
CA SER A 186 10.24 -39.99 3.87
C SER A 186 9.22 -40.84 3.15
N TRP A 187 9.70 -41.91 2.53
CA TRP A 187 8.90 -43.03 2.04
C TRP A 187 9.40 -44.29 2.71
N LEU A 188 8.56 -44.88 3.56
CA LEU A 188 8.98 -46.00 4.39
C LEU A 188 8.28 -47.28 3.96
N SER A 189 9.05 -48.35 3.75
CA SER A 189 8.46 -49.68 3.54
C SER A 189 8.35 -50.48 4.84
N ALA A 190 7.16 -51.05 5.05
CA ALA A 190 6.82 -51.94 6.15
C ALA A 190 5.56 -52.74 5.82
N TYR A 191 5.63 -54.06 5.86
CA TYR A 191 4.57 -54.95 5.37
C TYR A 191 3.95 -55.77 6.51
N PRO A 192 3.00 -55.20 7.29
CA PRO A 192 2.28 -55.97 8.30
C PRO A 192 1.32 -56.96 7.63
N ASN A 193 0.92 -58.03 8.33
CA ASN A 193 0.06 -59.08 7.76
C ASN A 193 -1.31 -58.59 7.25
N ASN A 194 -1.85 -57.51 7.83
CA ASN A 194 -3.15 -56.92 7.47
C ASN A 194 -3.04 -55.38 7.46
N PRO A 195 -2.39 -54.78 6.44
CA PRO A 195 -2.22 -53.34 6.40
C PRO A 195 -3.56 -52.64 6.14
N ASN A 196 -3.82 -51.53 6.83
CA ASN A 196 -4.90 -50.63 6.50
C ASN A 196 -4.30 -49.28 6.05
N PRO A 197 -4.34 -48.92 4.77
CA PRO A 197 -3.70 -47.68 4.30
C PRO A 197 -4.35 -46.40 4.88
N GLN A 198 -5.62 -46.47 5.25
CA GLN A 198 -6.37 -45.30 5.71
C GLN A 198 -6.12 -44.97 7.19
N THR A 199 -5.84 -45.97 8.02
CA THR A 199 -5.66 -45.78 9.48
C THR A 199 -4.33 -46.30 10.03
N GLY A 200 -3.61 -47.13 9.26
CA GLY A 200 -2.34 -47.71 9.64
C GLY A 200 -1.15 -46.76 9.45
N SER A 201 0.04 -47.29 9.74
CA SER A 201 1.33 -46.62 9.62
C SER A 201 2.47 -47.65 9.48
N PRO A 202 3.69 -47.24 9.09
CA PRO A 202 4.86 -48.11 8.99
C PRO A 202 5.37 -48.72 10.32
N GLY A 203 4.77 -48.37 11.46
CA GLY A 203 5.19 -48.82 12.79
C GLY A 203 6.42 -48.07 13.34
N SER A 204 7.51 -48.02 12.58
CA SER A 204 8.69 -47.19 12.86
C SER A 204 8.81 -46.06 11.85
N THR A 205 9.18 -44.86 12.29
CA THR A 205 9.46 -43.72 11.40
C THR A 205 10.92 -43.28 11.41
N TYR A 206 11.77 -43.94 12.20
CA TYR A 206 13.16 -43.52 12.38
C TYR A 206 13.94 -43.54 11.04
N PRO A 207 14.80 -42.53 10.76
CA PRO A 207 15.17 -41.39 11.61
C PRO A 207 14.21 -40.18 11.59
N TRP A 208 13.12 -40.24 10.83
CA TRP A 208 12.15 -39.15 10.72
C TRP A 208 11.20 -39.07 11.91
N PRO A 209 10.73 -37.85 12.24
CA PRO A 209 9.69 -37.66 13.27
C PRO A 209 8.31 -38.15 12.82
N SER A 210 8.12 -38.37 11.52
CA SER A 210 6.88 -38.88 10.92
C SER A 210 7.17 -39.50 9.56
N TRP A 211 6.13 -40.00 8.88
CA TRP A 211 6.21 -40.59 7.54
C TRP A 211 5.37 -39.78 6.55
N ASN A 212 5.85 -39.62 5.32
CA ASN A 212 5.08 -38.98 4.24
C ASN A 212 4.38 -40.01 3.36
N ILE A 213 5.11 -41.04 2.91
CA ILE A 213 4.56 -42.14 2.12
C ILE A 213 4.87 -43.45 2.85
N TRP A 214 3.90 -44.36 2.86
CA TRP A 214 4.07 -45.71 3.38
C TRP A 214 3.84 -46.70 2.26
N GLN A 215 4.88 -47.47 1.92
CA GLN A 215 4.74 -48.66 1.10
C GLN A 215 4.32 -49.81 2.02
N TYR A 216 3.05 -50.21 1.92
CA TYR A 216 2.41 -51.11 2.87
C TYR A 216 2.28 -52.55 2.39
N ALA A 217 2.56 -52.81 1.11
CA ALA A 217 2.73 -54.13 0.52
C ALA A 217 3.66 -54.06 -0.70
N ASP A 218 4.39 -55.13 -0.96
CA ASP A 218 5.28 -55.35 -2.12
C ASP A 218 4.53 -55.82 -3.38
N THR A 219 3.21 -55.89 -3.28
CA THR A 219 2.31 -56.19 -4.39
C THR A 219 0.99 -55.49 -4.15
N ASN A 220 0.42 -54.94 -5.23
CA ASN A 220 -0.93 -54.42 -5.24
C ASN A 220 -1.78 -55.13 -6.32
N TRP A 221 -3.09 -55.06 -6.17
CA TRP A 221 -4.05 -55.76 -7.02
C TRP A 221 -4.14 -55.23 -8.47
N SER A 222 -3.52 -54.09 -8.75
CA SER A 222 -3.50 -53.41 -10.06
C SER A 222 -2.13 -53.40 -10.75
N GLY A 223 -1.08 -53.91 -10.11
CA GLY A 223 0.32 -53.96 -10.57
C GLY A 223 1.24 -52.98 -9.83
N GLY A 224 2.45 -53.45 -9.49
CA GLY A 224 3.44 -52.72 -8.69
C GLY A 224 3.26 -52.90 -7.18
N ASP A 225 3.93 -52.05 -6.42
CA ASP A 225 3.90 -52.04 -4.96
C ASP A 225 2.75 -51.14 -4.46
N ALA A 226 2.30 -51.31 -3.21
CA ALA A 226 1.13 -50.62 -2.69
C ALA A 226 1.52 -49.46 -1.76
N ASP A 227 1.17 -48.23 -2.14
CA ASP A 227 1.52 -47.02 -1.38
C ASP A 227 0.33 -46.23 -0.85
N VAL A 228 0.58 -45.49 0.22
CA VAL A 228 -0.37 -44.49 0.71
C VAL A 228 0.35 -43.24 1.21
N PHE A 229 -0.21 -42.08 0.89
CA PHE A 229 0.27 -40.80 1.41
C PHE A 229 -0.38 -40.43 2.75
N ASN A 230 0.43 -39.95 3.70
CA ASN A 230 -0.04 -39.46 5.00
C ASN A 230 -0.61 -38.04 4.91
N GLY A 231 -1.82 -37.89 4.37
CA GLY A 231 -2.51 -36.62 4.30
C GLY A 231 -3.61 -36.59 3.25
N THR A 232 -3.97 -35.38 2.80
CA THR A 232 -4.94 -35.17 1.71
C THR A 232 -4.24 -35.06 0.36
N TRP A 233 -4.99 -35.21 -0.74
CA TRP A 233 -4.48 -34.94 -2.08
C TRP A 233 -3.91 -33.54 -2.26
N ALA A 234 -4.49 -32.52 -1.62
CA ALA A 234 -4.00 -31.14 -1.68
C ALA A 234 -2.59 -31.02 -1.06
N SER A 235 -2.38 -31.63 0.11
CA SER A 235 -1.05 -31.69 0.74
C SER A 235 -0.05 -32.56 -0.03
N PHE A 236 -0.52 -33.63 -0.67
CA PHE A 236 0.32 -34.44 -1.58
C PHE A 236 0.81 -33.60 -2.76
N ALA A 237 -0.13 -32.90 -3.42
CA ALA A 237 0.18 -32.06 -4.58
C ALA A 237 1.15 -30.93 -4.21
N GLN A 238 0.99 -30.30 -3.05
CA GLN A 238 1.93 -29.28 -2.57
C GLN A 238 3.34 -29.83 -2.31
N MET A 239 3.44 -31.04 -1.78
CA MET A 239 4.73 -31.60 -1.36
C MET A 239 5.48 -32.21 -2.53
N PHE A 240 4.78 -32.94 -3.40
CA PHE A 240 5.39 -33.83 -4.36
C PHE A 240 5.15 -33.44 -5.79
N VAL A 241 4.13 -32.63 -6.13
CA VAL A 241 3.94 -32.23 -7.53
C VAL A 241 4.94 -31.14 -7.91
N ILE A 242 5.76 -31.39 -8.93
CA ILE A 242 6.67 -30.40 -9.50
C ILE A 242 5.82 -29.26 -10.08
N GLY A 243 5.89 -28.08 -9.46
CA GLY A 243 5.02 -26.94 -9.77
C GLY A 243 3.76 -26.80 -8.90
N GLY A 244 3.48 -27.73 -7.98
CA GLY A 244 2.52 -27.58 -6.89
C GLY A 244 3.21 -26.93 -5.68
N THR A 245 2.96 -25.65 -5.44
CA THR A 245 3.99 -24.70 -4.98
C THR A 245 4.34 -24.74 -3.48
N ASN A 246 5.49 -25.34 -3.15
CA ASN A 246 6.26 -24.95 -1.95
C ASN A 246 6.80 -23.51 -2.04
N ALA A 247 6.87 -22.94 -3.25
CA ALA A 247 7.17 -21.54 -3.49
C ALA A 247 6.09 -20.61 -2.91
N PRO A 248 6.42 -19.35 -2.58
CA PRO A 248 5.43 -18.44 -2.05
C PRO A 248 4.41 -18.03 -3.10
N VAL A 249 3.18 -17.80 -2.65
CA VAL A 249 2.06 -17.29 -3.43
C VAL A 249 1.41 -16.13 -2.70
N ILE A 250 0.94 -15.14 -3.45
CA ILE A 250 0.19 -14.00 -2.89
C ILE A 250 -1.30 -14.30 -3.02
N THR A 251 -2.00 -14.34 -1.89
CA THR A 251 -3.43 -14.64 -1.78
C THR A 251 -4.28 -13.39 -1.65
N LEU A 252 -3.68 -12.24 -1.29
CA LEU A 252 -4.31 -10.92 -1.33
C LEU A 252 -3.27 -9.88 -1.74
N ASN A 253 -3.48 -9.22 -2.87
CA ASN A 253 -2.64 -8.13 -3.33
C ASN A 253 -2.96 -6.81 -2.60
N PRO A 254 -1.99 -5.89 -2.47
CA PRO A 254 -2.25 -4.57 -1.95
C PRO A 254 -3.05 -3.75 -2.96
N THR A 255 -3.82 -2.78 -2.46
CA THR A 255 -4.65 -1.88 -3.29
C THR A 255 -4.09 -0.47 -3.28
N ASN A 256 -4.37 0.30 -4.34
CA ASN A 256 -4.04 1.72 -4.39
C ASN A 256 -4.70 2.48 -3.24
N VAL A 257 -4.00 3.49 -2.71
CA VAL A 257 -4.53 4.35 -1.66
C VAL A 257 -4.29 5.82 -2.01
N THR A 258 -5.30 6.64 -1.75
CA THR A 258 -5.19 8.10 -1.84
C THR A 258 -5.43 8.68 -0.46
N VAL A 259 -4.49 9.50 0.03
CA VAL A 259 -4.60 10.16 1.33
C VAL A 259 -4.26 11.65 1.22
N LEU A 260 -4.69 12.44 2.20
CA LEU A 260 -4.24 13.82 2.35
C LEU A 260 -2.83 13.86 2.96
N LEU A 261 -2.04 14.88 2.61
CA LEU A 261 -0.75 15.18 3.24
C LEU A 261 -0.87 15.15 4.77
N GLY A 262 0.05 14.46 5.43
CA GLY A 262 0.08 14.28 6.87
C GLY A 262 -0.85 13.20 7.42
N SER A 263 -1.66 12.56 6.59
CA SER A 263 -2.48 11.42 7.01
C SER A 263 -1.64 10.14 7.17
N ASN A 264 -2.13 9.21 7.97
CA ASN A 264 -1.55 7.87 8.06
C ASN A 264 -2.22 6.95 7.03
N THR A 265 -1.47 6.02 6.45
CA THR A 265 -1.98 4.99 5.54
C THR A 265 -1.28 3.65 5.76
N THR A 266 -1.90 2.54 5.33
CA THR A 266 -1.31 1.20 5.45
C THR A 266 -1.60 0.38 4.20
N PHE A 267 -0.55 -0.22 3.64
CA PHE A 267 -0.68 -1.31 2.67
C PHE A 267 -0.71 -2.66 3.38
N ALA A 268 -1.55 -3.58 2.91
CA ALA A 268 -1.69 -4.91 3.47
C ALA A 268 -1.61 -5.97 2.37
N VAL A 269 -0.93 -7.08 2.66
CA VAL A 269 -0.79 -8.24 1.78
C VAL A 269 -1.05 -9.52 2.56
N ARG A 270 -1.54 -10.56 1.88
CA ARG A 270 -1.53 -11.93 2.40
C ARG A 270 -0.74 -12.83 1.46
N ALA A 271 0.12 -13.65 2.03
CA ALA A 271 0.92 -14.63 1.31
C ALA A 271 0.85 -15.99 2.00
N ALA A 272 1.04 -17.04 1.23
CA ALA A 272 1.16 -18.43 1.68
C ALA A 272 2.38 -19.08 1.01
N GLY A 273 2.84 -20.21 1.51
CA GLY A 273 4.01 -20.94 1.00
C GLY A 273 4.71 -21.69 2.12
N GLN A 274 5.74 -22.46 1.78
CA GLN A 274 6.54 -23.14 2.81
C GLN A 274 7.30 -22.12 3.68
N THR A 275 7.25 -22.29 5.00
CA THR A 275 7.97 -21.45 5.95
C THR A 275 9.45 -21.88 6.08
N PRO A 276 10.36 -20.95 6.49
CA PRO A 276 10.11 -19.55 6.77
C PRO A 276 9.89 -18.72 5.50
N LEU A 277 8.90 -17.82 5.55
CA LEU A 277 8.70 -16.80 4.52
C LEU A 277 9.48 -15.54 4.93
N ALA A 278 10.22 -14.97 3.99
CA ALA A 278 10.86 -13.68 4.12
C ALA A 278 10.07 -12.63 3.31
N PHE A 279 9.81 -11.49 3.92
CA PHE A 279 9.01 -10.41 3.36
C PHE A 279 9.84 -9.15 3.19
N GLN A 280 9.58 -8.40 2.12
CA GLN A 280 10.24 -7.12 1.88
C GLN A 280 9.32 -6.22 1.05
N TRP A 281 9.06 -5.00 1.53
CA TRP A 281 8.44 -3.95 0.73
C TRP A 281 9.46 -3.17 -0.08
N GLN A 282 9.06 -2.75 -1.27
CA GLN A 282 9.83 -1.91 -2.18
C GLN A 282 9.06 -0.63 -2.51
N PHE A 283 9.76 0.49 -2.53
CA PHE A 283 9.28 1.78 -3.03
C PHE A 283 10.04 2.14 -4.30
N ASN A 284 9.33 2.35 -5.41
CA ASN A 284 9.90 2.66 -6.73
C ASN A 284 11.05 1.71 -7.14
N GLY A 285 10.92 0.43 -6.80
CA GLY A 285 11.90 -0.62 -7.11
C GLY A 285 13.05 -0.77 -6.12
N THR A 286 13.14 0.08 -5.10
CA THR A 286 14.18 0.01 -4.05
C THR A 286 13.60 -0.56 -2.76
N ASN A 287 14.33 -1.46 -2.08
CA ASN A 287 13.90 -2.02 -0.80
C ASN A 287 13.77 -0.94 0.28
N ILE A 288 12.63 -0.93 0.97
CA ILE A 288 12.41 -0.06 2.14
C ILE A 288 13.04 -0.73 3.36
N ALA A 289 14.02 -0.07 3.98
CA ALA A 289 14.73 -0.64 5.13
C ALA A 289 13.77 -1.02 6.27
N GLY A 290 13.87 -2.26 6.77
CA GLY A 290 13.08 -2.77 7.90
C GLY A 290 11.61 -3.09 7.59
N ALA A 291 11.13 -2.86 6.37
CA ALA A 291 9.75 -3.13 5.99
C ALA A 291 9.52 -4.62 5.64
N THR A 292 9.65 -5.50 6.65
CA THR A 292 9.60 -6.97 6.51
C THR A 292 8.33 -7.58 7.10
N SER A 293 7.27 -6.79 7.23
CA SER A 293 5.95 -7.23 7.71
C SER A 293 4.95 -7.28 6.56
N THR A 294 3.88 -8.08 6.71
CA THR A 294 2.79 -8.14 5.72
C THR A 294 1.95 -6.86 5.64
N ASN A 295 2.04 -6.01 6.67
CA ASN A 295 1.52 -4.65 6.66
C ASN A 295 2.68 -3.65 6.63
N TYR A 296 2.56 -2.60 5.82
CA TYR A 296 3.47 -1.46 5.80
C TYR A 296 2.69 -0.17 6.03
N THR A 297 2.96 0.50 7.14
CA THR A 297 2.28 1.74 7.56
C THR A 297 3.19 2.93 7.29
N ILE A 298 2.65 3.94 6.64
CA ILE A 298 3.28 5.26 6.47
C ILE A 298 2.54 6.21 7.40
N THR A 299 3.26 6.79 8.36
CA THR A 299 2.74 7.81 9.25
C THR A 299 3.09 9.20 8.72
N ASN A 300 2.18 10.17 8.88
CA ASN A 300 2.40 11.54 8.42
C ASN A 300 2.84 11.61 6.94
N ALA A 301 2.06 11.01 6.04
CA ALA A 301 2.44 10.86 4.63
C ALA A 301 2.84 12.17 3.96
N GLN A 302 4.00 12.18 3.31
CA GLN A 302 4.58 13.32 2.60
C GLN A 302 4.50 13.12 1.08
N LEU A 303 4.69 14.20 0.31
CA LEU A 303 4.69 14.12 -1.16
C LEU A 303 5.77 13.19 -1.72
N THR A 304 6.89 13.07 -1.01
CA THR A 304 8.00 12.15 -1.35
C THR A 304 7.64 10.69 -1.17
N ASP A 305 6.58 10.36 -0.42
CA ASP A 305 6.12 8.99 -0.22
C ASP A 305 5.20 8.52 -1.36
N ALA A 306 4.71 9.43 -2.21
CA ALA A 306 3.85 9.09 -3.34
C ALA A 306 4.63 8.28 -4.38
N GLY A 307 4.05 7.16 -4.82
CA GLY A 307 4.67 6.30 -5.81
C GLY A 307 4.26 4.84 -5.72
N ARG A 308 5.08 3.99 -6.35
CA ARG A 308 4.80 2.57 -6.60
C ARG A 308 5.35 1.72 -5.47
N TYR A 309 4.45 1.01 -4.78
CA TYR A 309 4.78 0.05 -3.74
C TYR A 309 4.57 -1.39 -4.24
N VAL A 310 5.57 -2.23 -4.01
CA VAL A 310 5.52 -3.67 -4.32
C VAL A 310 5.95 -4.49 -3.12
N PHE A 311 5.24 -5.56 -2.86
CA PHE A 311 5.61 -6.54 -1.86
C PHE A 311 6.32 -7.73 -2.49
N VAL A 312 7.44 -8.13 -1.91
CA VAL A 312 8.19 -9.33 -2.29
C VAL A 312 8.06 -10.33 -1.15
N VAL A 313 7.61 -11.54 -1.48
CA VAL A 313 7.66 -12.68 -0.56
C VAL A 313 8.55 -13.77 -1.15
N SER A 314 9.43 -14.32 -0.33
CA SER A 314 10.40 -15.33 -0.72
C SER A 314 10.50 -16.46 0.30
N ASN A 315 10.92 -17.64 -0.15
CA ASN A 315 11.43 -18.72 0.69
C ASN A 315 12.52 -19.48 -0.07
N SER A 316 12.97 -20.62 0.46
CA SER A 316 14.00 -21.47 -0.16
C SER A 316 13.64 -22.01 -1.55
N TYR A 317 12.39 -21.89 -1.98
CA TYR A 317 11.88 -22.38 -3.26
C TYR A 317 11.63 -21.28 -4.29
N GLY A 318 11.72 -20.01 -3.92
CA GLY A 318 11.59 -18.90 -4.86
C GLY A 318 11.07 -17.60 -4.25
N ALA A 319 10.80 -16.62 -5.10
CA ALA A 319 10.21 -15.34 -4.73
C ALA A 319 9.11 -14.93 -5.71
N VAL A 320 8.07 -14.28 -5.19
CA VAL A 320 6.98 -13.69 -5.99
C VAL A 320 6.75 -12.24 -5.59
N LEU A 321 6.41 -11.41 -6.57
CA LEU A 321 6.07 -10.00 -6.39
C LEU A 321 4.55 -9.84 -6.41
N SER A 322 4.03 -8.92 -5.59
CA SER A 322 2.64 -8.50 -5.68
C SER A 322 2.36 -7.74 -6.97
N THR A 323 1.08 -7.59 -7.32
CA THR A 323 0.70 -6.48 -8.19
C THR A 323 1.10 -5.16 -7.52
N PRO A 324 1.52 -4.14 -8.29
CA PRO A 324 1.87 -2.85 -7.70
C PRO A 324 0.65 -2.18 -7.08
N ALA A 325 0.85 -1.54 -5.93
CA ALA A 325 -0.09 -0.58 -5.35
C ALA A 325 0.51 0.83 -5.41
N PHE A 326 -0.30 1.83 -5.71
CA PHE A 326 0.12 3.22 -5.79
C PHE A 326 -0.38 4.03 -4.60
N LEU A 327 0.52 4.79 -3.98
CA LEU A 327 0.17 5.84 -3.04
C LEU A 327 0.05 7.18 -3.77
N SER A 328 -1.13 7.79 -3.69
CA SER A 328 -1.36 9.19 -4.05
C SER A 328 -1.46 10.03 -2.79
N VAL A 329 -0.64 11.07 -2.67
CA VAL A 329 -0.72 12.04 -1.57
C VAL A 329 -1.26 13.35 -2.12
N LEU A 330 -2.47 13.70 -1.71
CA LEU A 330 -3.13 14.94 -2.08
C LEU A 330 -2.67 16.05 -1.13
N SER A 331 -2.16 17.13 -1.70
CA SER A 331 -1.77 18.31 -0.94
C SER A 331 -2.31 19.58 -1.58
N GLN A 332 -2.40 20.64 -0.79
CA GLN A 332 -2.51 21.99 -1.28
C GLN A 332 -1.10 22.47 -1.64
N LEU A 333 -0.69 22.35 -2.90
CA LEU A 333 0.54 22.98 -3.39
C LEU A 333 0.24 24.43 -3.76
N THR A 334 0.98 25.38 -3.20
CA THR A 334 1.09 26.73 -3.77
C THR A 334 2.49 26.88 -4.38
N ASN A 335 2.52 27.32 -5.64
CA ASN A 335 3.78 27.54 -6.37
C ASN A 335 4.11 29.03 -6.49
N ALA A 336 3.56 29.91 -5.65
CA ALA A 336 3.93 31.32 -5.67
C ALA A 336 5.03 31.56 -4.62
N PRO A 337 6.30 31.75 -5.03
CA PRO A 337 7.36 32.10 -4.11
C PRO A 337 6.97 33.38 -3.36
N GLY A 338 6.97 33.32 -2.02
CA GLY A 338 6.60 34.45 -1.16
C GLY A 338 5.13 34.52 -0.76
N CYS A 339 4.27 33.63 -1.25
CA CYS A 339 2.86 33.58 -0.84
C CYS A 339 2.60 32.60 0.31
N MET A 340 1.46 32.75 0.98
CA MET A 340 0.99 31.83 2.03
C MET A 340 -0.38 31.24 1.66
N LEU A 341 -0.60 29.96 2.01
CA LEU A 341 -1.93 29.37 1.92
C LEU A 341 -2.86 30.11 2.87
N ALA A 342 -4.04 30.53 2.38
CA ALA A 342 -5.07 31.08 3.25
C ALA A 342 -5.35 30.08 4.39
N PRO A 343 -5.34 30.52 5.68
CA PRO A 343 -5.50 29.58 6.78
C PRO A 343 -6.81 28.80 6.71
N SER A 344 -6.93 27.66 7.40
CA SER A 344 -8.21 26.93 7.44
C SER A 344 -9.25 27.64 8.31
N ASN A 345 -10.53 27.44 8.00
CA ASN A 345 -11.70 27.97 8.72
C ASN A 345 -11.87 29.49 8.68
N LEU A 346 -11.64 30.12 7.51
CA LEU A 346 -12.16 31.47 7.27
C LEU A 346 -13.68 31.41 7.21
N ALA A 347 -14.33 32.38 7.86
CA ALA A 347 -15.75 32.64 7.69
C ALA A 347 -16.00 33.39 6.38
N ASP A 348 -15.18 34.40 6.07
CA ASP A 348 -15.25 35.18 4.84
C ASP A 348 -13.85 35.66 4.42
N TRP A 349 -13.65 35.85 3.12
CA TRP A 349 -12.42 36.41 2.57
C TRP A 349 -12.68 37.24 1.32
N TYR A 350 -12.27 38.50 1.36
CA TYR A 350 -12.37 39.43 0.24
C TYR A 350 -10.96 39.88 -0.18
N PRO A 351 -10.36 39.25 -1.21
CA PRO A 351 -9.02 39.58 -1.69
C PRO A 351 -8.99 40.85 -2.54
N ALA A 352 -10.15 41.44 -2.86
CA ALA A 352 -10.26 42.70 -3.60
C ALA A 352 -9.66 42.75 -5.03
N GLU A 353 -9.49 41.59 -5.67
CA GLU A 353 -8.93 41.46 -7.03
C GLU A 353 -9.93 41.81 -8.15
N GLY A 354 -10.40 43.06 -8.15
CA GLY A 354 -11.32 43.63 -9.15
C GLY A 354 -12.76 43.14 -9.04
N ASN A 355 -13.09 42.41 -7.97
CA ASN A 355 -14.44 41.94 -7.66
C ASN A 355 -14.67 41.90 -6.14
N PRO A 356 -15.91 42.07 -5.67
CA PRO A 356 -16.24 42.14 -4.24
C PRO A 356 -16.65 40.78 -3.65
N PHE A 357 -16.30 39.67 -4.28
CA PHE A 357 -16.81 38.37 -3.86
C PHE A 357 -16.10 37.83 -2.62
N ASP A 358 -16.86 37.06 -1.84
CA ASP A 358 -16.38 36.29 -0.71
C ASP A 358 -15.87 34.94 -1.23
N TYR A 359 -14.57 34.68 -1.07
CA TYR A 359 -13.89 33.52 -1.63
C TYR A 359 -13.99 32.27 -0.75
N PHE A 360 -14.50 32.42 0.49
CA PHE A 360 -14.67 31.32 1.45
C PHE A 360 -16.12 31.14 1.89
N GLY A 361 -16.81 32.21 2.23
CA GLY A 361 -18.20 32.16 2.68
C GLY A 361 -19.19 32.34 1.52
N THR A 362 -20.39 32.79 1.86
CA THR A 362 -21.49 33.01 0.91
C THR A 362 -21.89 34.48 0.82
N TYR A 363 -21.21 35.38 1.53
CA TYR A 363 -21.63 36.76 1.72
C TYR A 363 -20.87 37.69 0.77
N ASN A 364 -21.12 37.55 -0.52
CA ASN A 364 -20.56 38.43 -1.54
C ASN A 364 -20.89 39.90 -1.24
N GLY A 365 -19.89 40.77 -1.36
CA GLY A 365 -20.07 42.20 -1.16
C GLY A 365 -20.83 42.85 -2.33
N ALA A 366 -21.65 43.83 -1.98
CA ALA A 366 -22.32 44.73 -2.91
C ALA A 366 -21.71 46.14 -2.76
N PRO A 367 -20.82 46.57 -3.68
CA PRO A 367 -20.23 47.90 -3.69
C PRO A 367 -21.27 49.00 -3.70
N GLN A 368 -21.05 50.06 -2.93
CA GLN A 368 -21.97 51.20 -2.85
C GLN A 368 -21.25 52.50 -3.18
N ASN A 369 -21.91 53.34 -3.98
CA ASN A 369 -21.52 54.72 -4.29
C ASN A 369 -20.07 54.85 -4.81
N GLY A 370 -19.24 55.74 -4.22
CA GLY A 370 -17.87 56.03 -4.64
C GLY A 370 -16.84 54.91 -4.45
N PHE A 371 -17.30 53.67 -4.23
CA PHE A 371 -16.44 52.50 -4.14
C PHE A 371 -15.71 52.25 -5.46
N SER A 372 -14.41 51.95 -5.38
CA SER A 372 -13.59 51.63 -6.54
C SER A 372 -12.47 50.67 -6.18
N TYR A 373 -11.57 50.39 -7.12
CA TYR A 373 -10.38 49.58 -6.89
C TYR A 373 -9.12 50.40 -7.15
N VAL A 374 -8.08 50.19 -6.33
CA VAL A 374 -6.75 50.81 -6.47
C VAL A 374 -5.67 49.73 -6.38
N THR A 375 -4.41 50.09 -6.60
CA THR A 375 -3.29 49.16 -6.36
C THR A 375 -3.23 48.76 -4.88
N GLY A 376 -3.29 47.45 -4.63
CA GLY A 376 -3.29 46.85 -3.31
C GLY A 376 -1.89 46.60 -2.73
N LYS A 377 -1.86 45.97 -1.56
CA LYS A 377 -0.65 45.35 -1.02
C LYS A 377 -0.29 44.11 -1.84
N GLN A 378 -1.31 43.35 -2.22
CA GLN A 378 -1.34 42.36 -3.28
C GLN A 378 -2.29 42.89 -4.37
N GLY A 379 -1.95 42.67 -5.65
CA GLY A 379 -2.83 43.00 -6.79
C GLY A 379 -3.63 44.31 -6.67
N LEU A 380 -4.96 44.19 -6.59
CA LEU A 380 -5.90 45.28 -6.38
C LEU A 380 -6.49 45.27 -4.96
N ALA A 381 -6.83 46.46 -4.47
CA ALA A 381 -7.50 46.68 -3.20
C ALA A 381 -8.83 47.41 -3.39
N PHE A 382 -9.76 47.22 -2.46
CA PHE A 382 -10.94 48.06 -2.34
C PHE A 382 -10.52 49.47 -1.97
N HIS A 383 -11.10 50.46 -2.64
CA HIS A 383 -10.90 51.86 -2.33
C HIS A 383 -12.21 52.51 -1.87
N PHE A 384 -12.10 53.21 -0.74
CA PHE A 384 -13.19 53.96 -0.13
C PHE A 384 -12.86 55.47 -0.16
N ASP A 385 -13.87 56.26 -0.50
CA ASP A 385 -13.78 57.71 -0.78
C ASP A 385 -13.90 58.61 0.46
N GLY A 386 -14.04 58.03 1.66
CA GLY A 386 -14.17 58.78 2.91
C GLY A 386 -15.51 59.48 3.12
N SER A 387 -16.51 59.29 2.26
CA SER A 387 -17.78 60.02 2.35
C SER A 387 -19.04 59.21 2.03
N THR A 388 -19.00 58.32 1.05
CA THR A 388 -20.18 57.57 0.59
C THR A 388 -19.88 56.11 0.26
N ALA A 389 -18.61 55.77 0.04
CA ALA A 389 -18.19 54.45 -0.37
C ALA A 389 -18.20 53.46 0.79
N TYR A 390 -18.82 52.30 0.59
CA TYR A 390 -18.71 51.16 1.49
C TYR A 390 -19.04 49.88 0.71
N LEU A 391 -18.74 48.74 1.32
CA LEU A 391 -19.13 47.43 0.82
C LEU A 391 -20.18 46.82 1.75
N TYR A 392 -21.38 46.54 1.24
CA TYR A 392 -22.42 45.87 2.00
C TYR A 392 -22.37 44.37 1.76
N THR A 393 -22.14 43.58 2.81
CA THR A 393 -22.12 42.10 2.73
C THR A 393 -23.40 41.49 3.29
N GLY A 394 -24.08 42.20 4.20
CA GLY A 394 -25.22 41.70 4.96
C GLY A 394 -24.89 40.52 5.90
N ALA A 395 -23.61 40.24 6.11
CA ALA A 395 -23.19 39.08 6.87
C ALA A 395 -23.42 39.28 8.38
N PRO A 396 -23.98 38.27 9.10
CA PRO A 396 -24.30 38.40 10.53
C PRO A 396 -23.04 38.39 11.40
N SER A 397 -23.06 39.06 12.55
CA SER A 397 -21.89 39.12 13.42
C SER A 397 -21.51 37.74 13.99
N LEU A 398 -20.21 37.49 14.17
CA LEU A 398 -19.72 36.23 14.75
C LEU A 398 -19.49 36.38 16.25
N PRO A 399 -19.92 35.41 17.08
CA PRO A 399 -19.59 35.43 18.50
C PRO A 399 -18.08 35.14 18.71
N PRO A 400 -17.46 35.62 19.80
CA PRO A 400 -16.11 35.21 20.18
C PRO A 400 -16.02 33.68 20.41
N PRO A 401 -14.89 33.04 20.09
CA PRO A 401 -13.66 33.65 19.58
C PRO A 401 -13.69 33.91 18.07
N TRP A 402 -13.04 34.98 17.63
CA TRP A 402 -12.93 35.35 16.22
C TRP A 402 -11.62 36.08 15.95
N THR A 403 -11.26 36.23 14.68
CA THR A 403 -10.16 37.10 14.24
C THR A 403 -10.57 37.87 12.99
N ALA A 404 -10.18 39.14 12.89
CA ALA A 404 -10.35 39.95 11.70
C ALA A 404 -8.99 40.49 11.26
N CYS A 405 -8.58 40.23 10.02
CA CYS A 405 -7.31 40.67 9.47
C CYS A 405 -7.54 41.52 8.22
N PHE A 406 -6.71 42.56 8.06
CA PHE A 406 -6.77 43.49 6.94
C PHE A 406 -5.37 43.94 6.57
N TRP A 407 -5.07 44.04 5.28
CA TRP A 407 -4.11 45.03 4.81
C TRP A 407 -4.84 46.37 4.64
N VAL A 408 -4.34 47.41 5.31
CA VAL A 408 -4.94 48.75 5.33
C VAL A 408 -3.96 49.74 4.73
N ASN A 409 -4.39 50.48 3.71
CA ASN A 409 -3.73 51.73 3.30
C ASN A 409 -4.56 52.89 3.82
N ARG A 410 -4.19 53.35 5.01
CA ARG A 410 -4.90 54.41 5.68
C ARG A 410 -4.72 55.73 4.93
N GLN A 411 -5.82 56.43 4.69
CA GLN A 411 -5.80 57.87 4.41
C GLN A 411 -6.53 58.60 5.55
N ASN A 412 -6.26 59.89 5.74
CA ASN A 412 -6.99 60.66 6.75
C ASN A 412 -8.42 60.89 6.27
N ALA A 413 -9.39 60.21 6.88
CA ALA A 413 -10.79 60.46 6.54
C ALA A 413 -11.14 61.94 6.80
N PRO A 414 -12.01 62.55 5.96
CA PRO A 414 -12.46 63.92 6.20
C PRO A 414 -13.39 64.03 7.43
N GLY A 415 -13.97 62.91 7.89
CA GLY A 415 -14.80 62.82 9.09
C GLY A 415 -14.00 62.71 10.40
N SER A 416 -14.71 62.60 11.53
CA SER A 416 -14.11 62.48 12.87
C SER A 416 -13.72 61.05 13.28
N ALA A 417 -14.03 60.05 12.44
CA ALA A 417 -13.81 58.62 12.67
C ALA A 417 -13.84 57.84 11.33
N ALA A 418 -13.31 56.62 11.33
CA ALA A 418 -13.30 55.70 10.20
C ALA A 418 -13.41 54.25 10.69
N ALA A 419 -14.37 53.49 10.14
CA ALA A 419 -14.58 52.08 10.45
C ALA A 419 -13.95 51.16 9.41
N LEU A 420 -13.36 50.05 9.87
CA LEU A 420 -12.93 48.93 9.04
C LEU A 420 -14.13 48.05 8.69
N CYS A 421 -14.96 47.75 9.70
CA CYS A 421 -16.22 47.04 9.52
C CYS A 421 -17.22 47.35 10.64
N GLY A 422 -18.52 47.13 10.37
CA GLY A 422 -19.62 47.44 11.27
C GLY A 422 -20.85 46.54 11.07
N ASP A 423 -21.76 46.51 12.06
CA ASP A 423 -23.01 45.74 12.00
C ASP A 423 -24.27 46.51 12.45
N GLY A 424 -24.14 47.80 12.82
CA GLY A 424 -25.23 48.59 13.41
C GLY A 424 -25.10 48.82 14.92
N VAL A 425 -24.27 48.02 15.59
CA VAL A 425 -24.03 48.06 17.04
C VAL A 425 -22.54 48.07 17.34
N ASN A 426 -21.79 47.18 16.72
CA ASN A 426 -20.35 47.00 16.89
C ASN A 426 -19.60 47.51 15.67
N GLU A 427 -18.45 48.13 15.89
CA GLU A 427 -17.56 48.56 14.81
C GLU A 427 -16.10 48.27 15.18
N LEU A 428 -15.33 47.71 14.24
CA LEU A 428 -13.87 47.76 14.31
C LEU A 428 -13.40 49.05 13.63
N LYS A 429 -12.53 49.81 14.31
CA LYS A 429 -12.19 51.18 13.93
C LYS A 429 -10.75 51.27 13.41
N LEU A 430 -10.60 51.92 12.26
CA LEU A 430 -9.32 52.41 11.78
C LEU A 430 -8.96 53.75 12.44
N GLU A 431 -9.95 54.61 12.62
CA GLU A 431 -9.87 55.84 13.40
C GLU A 431 -10.99 55.91 14.40
N GLN A 432 -10.65 56.03 15.68
CA GLN A 432 -11.62 56.27 16.72
C GLN A 432 -12.13 57.72 16.73
N TYR A 433 -13.38 57.89 17.18
CA TYR A 433 -14.10 59.15 17.30
C TYR A 433 -13.32 60.21 18.10
N LYS A 434 -13.54 61.49 17.78
CA LYS A 434 -12.81 62.69 18.26
C LYS A 434 -11.40 62.88 17.70
N GLY A 435 -11.06 62.24 16.58
CA GLY A 435 -9.82 62.52 15.85
C GLY A 435 -8.54 62.06 16.56
N THR A 436 -8.64 61.06 17.44
CA THR A 436 -7.46 60.41 18.05
C THR A 436 -6.60 59.73 17.01
N ARG A 437 -7.19 59.36 15.85
CA ARG A 437 -6.57 58.60 14.74
C ARG A 437 -6.01 57.26 15.19
N GLN A 438 -6.43 56.78 16.35
CA GLN A 438 -6.03 55.50 16.90
C GLN A 438 -6.99 54.42 16.45
N VAL A 439 -6.45 53.22 16.22
CA VAL A 439 -7.25 52.02 15.95
C VAL A 439 -7.98 51.59 17.22
N GLY A 440 -9.11 50.93 17.06
CA GLY A 440 -9.98 50.62 18.20
C GLY A 440 -11.20 49.83 17.82
N PHE A 441 -12.19 49.84 18.70
CA PHE A 441 -13.54 49.37 18.40
C PHE A 441 -14.57 50.19 19.18
N THR A 442 -15.80 50.18 18.68
CA THR A 442 -16.94 50.89 19.27
C THR A 442 -18.06 49.89 19.51
N ILE A 443 -18.71 50.01 20.67
CA ILE A 443 -20.01 49.40 20.92
C ILE A 443 -20.98 50.56 21.11
N LEU A 444 -21.83 50.77 20.11
CA LEU A 444 -22.78 51.88 20.05
C LEU A 444 -23.69 51.87 21.28
N GLY A 445 -23.87 53.04 21.89
CA GLY A 445 -24.62 53.18 23.14
C GLY A 445 -23.88 52.72 24.39
N SER A 446 -22.65 52.21 24.25
CA SER A 446 -21.76 51.88 25.36
C SER A 446 -20.56 52.84 25.38
N ASN A 447 -19.44 52.49 24.75
CA ASN A 447 -18.18 53.25 24.79
C ASN A 447 -17.37 53.03 23.52
N ASP A 448 -16.32 53.84 23.39
CA ASP A 448 -15.24 53.72 22.41
C ASP A 448 -13.98 53.22 23.12
N TRP A 449 -13.35 52.18 22.59
CA TRP A 449 -12.08 51.66 23.08
C TRP A 449 -10.97 51.93 22.08
N VAL A 450 -9.88 52.51 22.56
CA VAL A 450 -8.69 52.84 21.77
C VAL A 450 -7.55 51.92 22.14
N PHE A 451 -6.76 51.53 21.14
CA PHE A 451 -5.42 51.00 21.34
C PHE A 451 -4.42 52.09 21.04
N ASN A 452 -3.27 52.09 21.73
CA ASN A 452 -2.23 53.09 21.53
C ASN A 452 -1.42 52.83 20.25
N TYR A 453 -2.11 52.84 19.10
CA TYR A 453 -1.54 52.64 17.79
C TYR A 453 -2.34 53.40 16.74
N SER A 454 -1.64 54.08 15.84
CA SER A 454 -2.22 54.74 14.68
C SER A 454 -1.55 54.14 13.46
N ALA A 455 -2.35 53.57 12.54
CA ALA A 455 -1.79 53.14 11.26
C ALA A 455 -1.19 54.36 10.55
N PRO A 456 0.00 54.25 9.94
CA PRO A 456 0.60 55.35 9.18
C PRO A 456 -0.21 55.68 7.92
N VAL A 457 -0.31 56.97 7.60
CA VAL A 457 -0.99 57.45 6.39
C VAL A 457 -0.19 57.07 5.14
N GLY A 458 -0.86 56.52 4.13
CA GLY A 458 -0.27 56.15 2.83
C GLY A 458 0.56 54.87 2.83
N ILE A 459 0.72 54.21 3.99
CA ILE A 459 1.54 53.00 4.12
C ILE A 459 0.64 51.80 4.41
N TRP A 460 0.74 50.77 3.56
CA TRP A 460 0.08 49.48 3.78
C TRP A 460 0.54 48.88 5.11
N THR A 461 -0.42 48.68 6.01
CA THR A 461 -0.23 48.16 7.37
C THR A 461 -1.13 46.96 7.56
N HIS A 462 -0.59 45.85 8.05
CA HIS A 462 -1.41 44.69 8.40
C HIS A 462 -1.99 44.91 9.80
N LEU A 463 -3.31 44.91 9.93
CA LEU A 463 -4.00 44.98 11.22
C LEU A 463 -4.74 43.68 11.47
N ALA A 464 -4.58 43.11 12.66
CA ALA A 464 -5.32 41.93 13.09
C ALA A 464 -5.96 42.17 14.46
N PHE A 465 -7.27 41.94 14.56
CA PHE A 465 -8.05 41.99 15.79
C PHE A 465 -8.42 40.57 16.19
N VAL A 466 -8.13 40.17 17.43
CA VAL A 466 -8.46 38.86 17.97
C VAL A 466 -9.43 39.04 19.12
N GLY A 467 -10.69 38.67 18.90
CA GLY A 467 -11.72 38.68 19.92
C GLY A 467 -11.81 37.33 20.62
N THR A 468 -11.80 37.35 21.95
CA THR A 468 -12.02 36.19 22.81
C THR A 468 -13.18 36.47 23.76
N PRO A 469 -13.74 35.46 24.45
CA PRO A 469 -14.80 35.70 25.43
C PRO A 469 -14.42 36.67 26.57
N THR A 470 -13.13 36.95 26.78
CA THR A 470 -12.62 37.76 27.89
C THR A 470 -11.97 39.08 27.46
N GLY A 471 -11.78 39.31 26.15
CA GLY A 471 -11.05 40.49 25.70
C GLY A 471 -10.78 40.53 24.21
N THR A 472 -10.34 41.69 23.75
CA THR A 472 -9.98 41.94 22.35
C THR A 472 -8.54 42.41 22.28
N THR A 473 -7.73 41.70 21.50
CA THR A 473 -6.32 41.99 21.28
C THR A 473 -6.13 42.53 19.87
N ILE A 474 -5.17 43.44 19.69
CA ILE A 474 -4.76 43.92 18.37
C ILE A 474 -3.27 43.66 18.12
N TYR A 475 -2.97 43.33 16.88
CA TYR A 475 -1.63 43.24 16.32
C TYR A 475 -1.52 44.19 15.13
N ALA A 476 -0.34 44.78 14.96
CA ALA A 476 0.00 45.56 13.78
C ALA A 476 1.31 45.02 13.18
N ASN A 477 1.31 44.74 11.89
CA ASN A 477 2.44 44.18 11.16
C ASN A 477 3.03 42.92 11.85
N GLY A 478 2.15 42.01 12.28
CA GLY A 478 2.55 40.78 12.99
C GLY A 478 2.88 40.97 14.47
N VAL A 479 3.02 42.21 14.95
CA VAL A 479 3.49 42.51 16.31
C VAL A 479 2.33 42.86 17.23
N PHE A 480 2.34 42.33 18.45
CA PHE A 480 1.37 42.65 19.49
C PHE A 480 1.38 44.16 19.81
N VAL A 481 0.20 44.78 19.81
CA VAL A 481 0.03 46.20 20.14
C VAL A 481 -0.61 46.38 21.51
N GLY A 482 -1.66 45.62 21.82
CA GLY A 482 -2.36 45.75 23.10
C GLY A 482 -3.59 44.87 23.21
N THR A 483 -4.14 44.75 24.43
CA THR A 483 -5.37 44.01 24.70
C THR A 483 -6.28 44.79 25.64
N THR A 484 -7.59 44.66 25.43
CA THR A 484 -8.62 45.08 26.39
C THR A 484 -9.18 43.86 27.12
N ASN A 485 -9.93 44.11 28.19
CA ASN A 485 -10.77 43.12 28.88
C ASN A 485 -12.22 43.15 28.38
N ILE A 486 -12.44 43.66 27.15
CA ILE A 486 -13.77 43.84 26.57
C ILE A 486 -13.93 42.90 25.39
N SER A 487 -15.02 42.15 25.40
CA SER A 487 -15.40 41.23 24.34
C SER A 487 -16.58 41.82 23.57
N LEU A 488 -16.57 41.62 22.26
CA LEU A 488 -17.64 42.00 21.35
C LEU A 488 -17.79 40.94 20.25
N PRO A 489 -18.97 40.75 19.66
CA PRO A 489 -19.11 40.03 18.40
C PRO A 489 -18.31 40.72 17.30
N LEU A 490 -17.79 39.96 16.33
CA LEU A 490 -17.13 40.52 15.15
C LEU A 490 -18.20 41.08 14.19
N PRO A 491 -18.27 42.40 13.98
CA PRO A 491 -19.16 42.97 12.98
C PRO A 491 -18.66 42.68 11.56
N ARG A 492 -19.56 42.30 10.65
CA ARG A 492 -19.21 41.93 9.27
C ARG A 492 -20.11 42.50 8.18
N ALA A 493 -21.25 43.11 8.53
CA ALA A 493 -22.28 43.48 7.57
C ALA A 493 -21.89 44.64 6.64
N TYR A 494 -21.05 45.55 7.14
CA TYR A 494 -20.53 46.70 6.41
C TYR A 494 -19.00 46.66 6.49
N ILE A 495 -18.31 46.83 5.35
CA ILE A 495 -16.85 46.95 5.27
C ILE A 495 -16.52 48.34 4.72
N GLY A 496 -15.56 49.01 5.34
CA GLY A 496 -15.16 50.40 5.03
C GLY A 496 -16.09 51.48 5.58
N ALA A 497 -17.12 51.10 6.35
CA ALA A 497 -18.01 52.04 7.04
C ALA A 497 -18.67 51.40 8.26
N GLY A 498 -19.15 52.28 9.15
CA GLY A 498 -20.01 51.97 10.26
C GLY A 498 -21.49 52.11 9.88
N TYR A 499 -22.38 51.67 10.75
CA TYR A 499 -23.81 51.84 10.56
C TYR A 499 -24.48 52.12 11.90
N VAL A 500 -25.43 53.03 11.88
CA VAL A 500 -26.42 53.22 12.95
C VAL A 500 -27.80 53.10 12.31
N PRO A 501 -28.86 52.82 13.08
CA PRO A 501 -30.19 52.68 12.50
C PRO A 501 -30.52 53.83 11.54
N SER A 502 -30.82 53.49 10.28
CA SER A 502 -31.14 54.38 9.15
C SER A 502 -30.01 55.21 8.53
N ARG A 503 -28.75 55.07 8.97
CA ARG A 503 -27.64 55.87 8.43
C ARG A 503 -26.29 55.15 8.50
N VAL A 504 -25.60 55.10 7.36
CA VAL A 504 -24.18 54.68 7.30
C VAL A 504 -23.31 55.84 7.78
N ILE A 505 -22.33 55.54 8.63
CA ILE A 505 -21.46 56.52 9.30
C ILE A 505 -19.99 56.09 9.19
N ASP A 506 -19.09 56.97 9.62
CA ASP A 506 -17.67 56.65 9.82
C ASP A 506 -17.00 56.00 8.59
N TYR A 507 -17.28 56.59 7.43
CA TYR A 507 -16.72 56.18 6.15
C TYR A 507 -15.20 56.24 6.17
N MET A 508 -14.57 55.13 5.81
CA MET A 508 -13.13 55.05 5.62
C MET A 508 -12.72 55.82 4.37
N LEU A 509 -11.61 56.58 4.46
CA LEU A 509 -10.84 56.99 3.28
C LEU A 509 -9.61 56.11 3.19
N GLY A 510 -9.39 55.48 2.04
CA GLY A 510 -8.19 54.68 1.79
C GLY A 510 -8.48 53.32 1.19
N GLY A 511 -7.52 52.40 1.35
CA GLY A 511 -7.55 51.07 0.76
C GLY A 511 -7.72 49.95 1.79
N LEU A 512 -8.54 48.94 1.49
CA LEU A 512 -8.53 47.64 2.17
C LEU A 512 -8.20 46.54 1.18
N ASP A 513 -7.31 45.66 1.60
CA ASP A 513 -6.85 44.51 0.85
C ASP A 513 -6.83 43.29 1.76
N GLU A 514 -7.01 42.10 1.19
CA GLU A 514 -6.98 40.83 1.92
C GLU A 514 -7.85 40.86 3.20
N THR A 515 -9.11 41.29 3.08
CA THR A 515 -10.01 41.39 4.22
C THR A 515 -10.51 40.00 4.62
N MET A 516 -10.08 39.52 5.79
CA MET A 516 -10.34 38.16 6.26
C MET A 516 -11.06 38.16 7.61
N PHE A 517 -12.07 37.30 7.73
CA PHE A 517 -12.76 37.04 9.00
C PHE A 517 -12.67 35.56 9.35
N PHE A 518 -12.34 35.26 10.59
CA PHE A 518 -12.19 33.92 11.14
C PHE A 518 -13.19 33.69 12.27
N ASN A 519 -13.79 32.50 12.33
CA ASN A 519 -14.65 32.06 13.43
C ASN A 519 -13.85 31.42 14.59
N ARG A 520 -12.58 31.80 14.72
CA ARG A 520 -11.65 31.36 15.76
C ARG A 520 -10.62 32.44 16.07
N ALA A 521 -9.97 32.34 17.21
CA ALA A 521 -8.80 33.14 17.52
C ALA A 521 -7.57 32.59 16.77
N LEU A 522 -6.86 33.45 16.04
CA LEU A 522 -5.53 33.14 15.52
C LEU A 522 -4.47 33.32 16.61
N SER A 523 -3.45 32.47 16.59
CA SER A 523 -2.25 32.64 17.39
C SER A 523 -1.38 33.79 16.86
N ALA A 524 -0.49 34.32 17.71
CA ALA A 524 0.47 35.34 17.29
C ALA A 524 1.37 34.86 16.12
N ALA A 525 1.71 33.57 16.09
CA ALA A 525 2.51 33.00 15.01
C ALA A 525 1.76 32.94 13.67
N GLU A 526 0.46 32.62 13.70
CA GLU A 526 -0.39 32.68 12.50
C GLU A 526 -0.56 34.13 12.01
N ILE A 527 -0.68 35.10 12.91
CA ILE A 527 -0.81 36.52 12.55
C ILE A 527 0.49 37.07 11.96
N ASP A 528 1.64 36.72 12.53
CA ASP A 528 2.95 37.08 11.95
C ASP A 528 3.11 36.43 10.58
N SER A 529 2.73 35.17 10.44
CA SER A 529 2.72 34.44 9.17
C SER A 529 1.90 35.18 8.08
N LEU A 530 0.69 35.63 8.40
CA LEU A 530 -0.14 36.44 7.50
C LEU A 530 0.52 37.78 7.11
N TYR A 531 1.21 38.43 8.06
CA TYR A 531 1.96 39.65 7.76
C TYR A 531 3.16 39.40 6.84
N GLN A 532 3.93 38.33 7.10
CA GLN A 532 5.12 37.99 6.31
C GLN A 532 4.78 37.60 4.87
N ALA A 533 3.56 37.11 4.61
CA ALA A 533 3.08 36.89 3.24
C ALA A 533 3.16 38.18 2.40
N GLY A 534 2.98 39.35 3.02
CA GLY A 534 3.29 40.64 2.41
C GLY A 534 2.61 40.84 1.06
N SER A 535 3.38 41.28 0.06
CA SER A 535 2.90 41.40 -1.33
C SER A 535 2.90 40.08 -2.10
N GLY A 536 3.50 39.03 -1.54
CA GLY A 536 3.31 37.67 -2.04
C GLY A 536 1.93 37.13 -1.70
N GLY A 537 1.30 37.67 -0.66
CA GLY A 537 -0.13 37.57 -0.41
C GLY A 537 -0.65 36.17 -0.09
N LEU A 538 -1.98 36.02 -0.10
CA LEU A 538 -2.64 34.75 0.18
C LEU A 538 -3.17 34.12 -1.11
N TYR A 539 -3.16 32.80 -1.15
CA TYR A 539 -3.84 32.05 -2.21
C TYR A 539 -4.67 30.92 -1.62
N ARG A 540 -5.83 30.69 -2.21
CA ARG A 540 -6.57 29.44 -2.06
C ARG A 540 -6.14 28.51 -3.18
N ALA A 541 -5.25 27.57 -2.85
CA ALA A 541 -4.88 26.54 -3.80
C ALA A 541 -6.12 25.73 -4.20
N PRO A 542 -6.27 25.38 -5.50
CA PRO A 542 -7.24 24.38 -5.88
C PRO A 542 -6.91 23.06 -5.18
N VAL A 543 -7.94 22.35 -4.76
CA VAL A 543 -7.80 21.11 -3.99
C VAL A 543 -8.17 19.94 -4.88
N PHE A 544 -7.30 18.93 -4.95
CA PHE A 544 -7.70 17.63 -5.48
C PHE A 544 -8.60 16.96 -4.45
N THR A 545 -9.84 16.69 -4.83
CA THR A 545 -10.82 15.98 -3.97
C THR A 545 -10.76 14.48 -4.18
N SER A 546 -10.39 14.03 -5.37
CA SER A 546 -10.10 12.63 -5.67
C SER A 546 -9.24 12.49 -6.92
N ILE A 547 -8.51 11.38 -6.99
CA ILE A 547 -7.81 10.93 -8.19
C ILE A 547 -8.18 9.46 -8.39
N THR A 548 -8.76 9.13 -9.54
CA THR A 548 -9.12 7.76 -9.91
C THR A 548 -8.50 7.40 -11.25
N SER A 549 -8.08 6.14 -11.41
CA SER A 549 -7.54 5.64 -12.66
C SER A 549 -8.33 4.42 -13.12
N SER A 550 -8.79 4.43 -14.37
CA SER A 550 -9.51 3.32 -14.99
C SER A 550 -9.27 3.31 -16.49
N ASN A 551 -9.10 2.12 -17.08
CA ASN A 551 -8.93 1.93 -18.53
C ASN A 551 -7.81 2.77 -19.17
N GLY A 552 -6.74 3.07 -18.42
CA GLY A 552 -5.62 3.88 -18.91
C GLY A 552 -5.83 5.40 -18.82
N GLU A 553 -6.98 5.85 -18.31
CA GLU A 553 -7.25 7.27 -18.06
C GLU A 553 -7.15 7.60 -16.58
N THR A 554 -6.73 8.81 -16.25
CA THR A 554 -6.73 9.35 -14.88
C THR A 554 -7.68 10.53 -14.78
N THR A 555 -8.70 10.39 -13.93
CA THR A 555 -9.65 11.46 -13.62
C THR A 555 -9.22 12.19 -12.35
N LEU A 556 -9.02 13.49 -12.48
CA LEU A 556 -8.68 14.42 -11.42
C LEU A 556 -9.93 15.21 -11.05
N SER A 557 -10.47 14.99 -9.85
CA SER A 557 -11.55 15.84 -9.33
C SER A 557 -10.96 17.00 -8.53
N LEU A 558 -11.36 18.22 -8.89
CA LEU A 558 -10.82 19.46 -8.39
C LEU A 558 -11.93 20.28 -7.72
N SER A 559 -11.61 20.97 -6.64
CA SER A 559 -12.44 22.04 -6.09
C SER A 559 -11.63 23.33 -5.93
N GLY A 560 -12.29 24.47 -6.05
CA GLY A 560 -11.64 25.78 -6.08
C GLY A 560 -12.63 26.93 -6.11
N ILE A 561 -12.18 28.09 -6.55
CA ILE A 561 -12.95 29.33 -6.66
C ILE A 561 -13.95 29.23 -7.82
N THR A 562 -15.22 29.44 -7.54
CA THR A 562 -16.29 29.46 -8.54
C THR A 562 -16.03 30.53 -9.61
N GLY A 563 -16.15 30.16 -10.89
CA GLY A 563 -15.97 31.03 -12.05
C GLY A 563 -14.54 31.14 -12.58
N LYS A 564 -13.52 30.55 -11.92
CA LYS A 564 -12.12 30.61 -12.36
C LYS A 564 -11.66 29.27 -12.92
N SER A 565 -11.10 29.22 -14.13
CA SER A 565 -10.64 27.94 -14.69
C SER A 565 -9.40 27.41 -13.95
N PHE A 566 -9.31 26.10 -13.80
CA PHE A 566 -8.08 25.46 -13.34
C PHE A 566 -7.13 25.24 -14.51
N THR A 567 -5.82 25.35 -14.31
CA THR A 567 -4.79 24.82 -15.22
C THR A 567 -4.17 23.60 -14.58
N VAL A 568 -4.22 22.45 -15.25
CA VAL A 568 -3.68 21.18 -14.77
C VAL A 568 -2.32 20.93 -15.40
N TYR A 569 -1.39 20.45 -14.60
CA TYR A 569 -0.06 20.06 -15.03
C TYR A 569 0.25 18.63 -14.58
N SER A 570 1.11 17.96 -15.31
CA SER A 570 1.71 16.69 -14.89
C SER A 570 3.23 16.77 -14.82
N SER A 571 3.81 15.87 -14.05
CA SER A 571 5.25 15.67 -13.94
C SER A 571 5.57 14.19 -13.75
N PRO A 572 6.63 13.64 -14.35
CA PRO A 572 7.10 12.30 -14.03
C PRO A 572 7.96 12.24 -12.75
N ASP A 573 8.50 13.38 -12.29
CA ASP A 573 9.61 13.43 -11.32
C ASP A 573 9.53 14.58 -10.29
N LEU A 574 8.40 15.31 -10.24
CA LEU A 574 8.17 16.52 -9.42
C LEU A 574 9.03 17.74 -9.77
N SER A 575 10.01 17.63 -10.67
CA SER A 575 10.92 18.70 -11.05
C SER A 575 10.50 19.39 -12.34
N THR A 576 10.11 18.61 -13.34
CA THR A 576 9.73 19.10 -14.66
C THR A 576 8.22 18.99 -14.82
N TRP A 577 7.55 20.13 -14.99
CA TRP A 577 6.09 20.21 -15.06
C TRP A 577 5.62 20.62 -16.46
N THR A 578 4.73 19.82 -17.04
CA THR A 578 4.12 20.07 -18.34
C THR A 578 2.65 20.42 -18.15
N SER A 579 2.18 21.49 -18.79
CA SER A 579 0.75 21.85 -18.77
C SER A 579 -0.06 20.83 -19.59
N LEU A 580 -1.09 20.24 -18.97
CA LEU A 580 -2.04 19.35 -19.63
C LEU A 580 -3.25 20.10 -20.21
N GLY A 581 -3.61 21.26 -19.64
CA GLY A 581 -4.68 22.11 -20.18
C GLY A 581 -5.49 22.84 -19.12
N ASN A 582 -6.54 23.54 -19.56
CA ASN A 582 -7.44 24.29 -18.70
C ASN A 582 -8.80 23.59 -18.58
N VAL A 583 -9.42 23.65 -17.39
CA VAL A 583 -10.78 23.17 -17.14
C VAL A 583 -11.60 24.27 -16.46
N ALA A 584 -12.76 24.58 -17.03
CA ALA A 584 -13.67 25.59 -16.49
C ALA A 584 -14.28 25.14 -15.15
N ASN A 585 -14.40 26.07 -14.20
CA ASN A 585 -14.97 25.81 -12.88
C ASN A 585 -16.20 26.69 -12.57
N PRO A 586 -17.32 26.54 -13.28
CA PRO A 586 -18.47 27.42 -13.09
C PRO A 586 -19.19 27.22 -11.73
N ALA A 587 -18.93 26.09 -11.05
CA ALA A 587 -19.70 25.66 -9.87
C ALA A 587 -18.83 25.37 -8.63
N GLY A 588 -17.55 25.77 -8.63
CA GLY A 588 -16.63 25.53 -7.51
C GLY A 588 -16.00 24.14 -7.46
N ALA A 589 -16.43 23.21 -8.32
CA ALA A 589 -15.77 21.94 -8.60
C ALA A 589 -15.74 21.61 -10.10
N ALA A 590 -14.70 20.90 -10.54
CA ALA A 590 -14.56 20.43 -11.92
C ALA A 590 -13.78 19.10 -11.99
N GLN A 591 -13.82 18.45 -13.14
CA GLN A 591 -13.02 17.25 -13.42
C GLN A 591 -12.12 17.46 -14.64
N PHE A 592 -10.88 16.99 -14.54
CA PHE A 592 -9.95 16.91 -15.66
C PHE A 592 -9.60 15.44 -15.91
N ILE A 593 -9.57 15.02 -17.18
CA ILE A 593 -9.21 13.65 -17.57
C ILE A 593 -7.88 13.70 -18.31
N ASP A 594 -6.86 13.03 -17.78
CA ASP A 594 -5.62 12.73 -18.48
C ASP A 594 -5.75 11.35 -19.15
N SER A 595 -5.79 11.33 -20.48
CA SER A 595 -5.92 10.12 -21.30
C SER A 595 -4.57 9.53 -21.75
N SER A 596 -3.45 10.14 -21.34
CA SER A 596 -2.10 9.67 -21.66
C SER A 596 -1.15 9.69 -20.45
N PRO A 597 -1.55 9.14 -19.29
CA PRO A 597 -0.67 9.12 -18.13
C PRO A 597 0.56 8.25 -18.44
N SER A 598 1.73 8.66 -17.93
CA SER A 598 2.96 7.87 -18.04
C SER A 598 2.77 6.48 -17.42
N ALA A 599 3.30 5.44 -18.08
CA ALA A 599 3.14 4.04 -17.68
C ALA A 599 3.86 3.69 -16.36
N THR A 600 4.76 4.55 -15.85
CA THR A 600 5.57 4.25 -14.65
C THR A 600 5.16 5.07 -13.41
N GLN A 601 4.91 6.37 -13.56
CA GLN A 601 4.49 7.29 -12.50
C GLN A 601 4.10 8.65 -13.11
N THR A 602 3.04 9.28 -12.61
CA THR A 602 2.62 10.65 -12.98
C THR A 602 2.17 11.40 -11.73
N PHE A 603 2.73 12.57 -11.49
CA PHE A 603 2.31 13.53 -10.47
C PHE A 603 1.45 14.60 -11.12
N TYR A 604 0.44 15.10 -10.40
CA TYR A 604 -0.44 16.16 -10.87
C TYR A 604 -0.38 17.37 -9.94
N ARG A 605 -0.49 18.55 -10.53
CA ARG A 605 -0.80 19.79 -9.80
C ARG A 605 -1.82 20.59 -10.58
N ALA A 606 -2.62 21.37 -9.88
CA ALA A 606 -3.52 22.33 -10.50
C ALA A 606 -3.19 23.72 -9.97
N THR A 607 -3.37 24.72 -10.81
CA THR A 607 -3.38 26.13 -10.40
C THR A 607 -4.73 26.73 -10.77
N GLN A 608 -5.13 27.77 -10.06
CA GLN A 608 -6.30 28.57 -10.39
C GLN A 608 -5.88 30.05 -10.24
N PRO A 609 -6.30 30.95 -11.16
CA PRO A 609 -5.98 32.37 -11.09
C PRO A 609 -6.47 33.05 -9.82
#